data_AF-S3AZP6-F1
#
_entry.id   AF-S3AZP6-F1
#
_cell.length_a   1.000
_cell.length_b   1.000
_cell.length_c   1.000
_cell.angle_alpha   90.00
_cell.angle_beta   90.00
_cell.angle_gamma   90.00
#
_symmetry.space_group_name_H-M   'P 1'
#
loop_
_entity.id
_entity.type
_entity.pdbx_description
1 polymer ?
#
loop_
_entity_poly.entity_id
_entity_poly.type
_entity_poly.pdbx_seq_one_letter_code
_entity_poly.pdbx_strand_id
1 'polypeptide(L)'
;MSFFEDELIKRVSVRFRELRGSRQIETISYGQKSTIKRIESGKNVKSGNFIPDSLLEDYSRIFNIKKVRLIFGTDSEIENFLEVTFDNYFQEILSNKKIIDELDNFNKSFIDYLCIFTEFSTWYNLNMDQECSLSFIIPWYLIKRKLVNSFKNRVINNIFKDEDSKFLFKEIDEQYTQWLNYELANVLFPEVINKLKEETIFKIGFMINFLTKEIIEPEIPILENDSIPLKYLRLKKNSDYIKTVMVKTDRGVSFKRKYSPPKNNGVRKKELVSEQKDLNRNDFLNYIRSDREKLGGHVPGILTVNSRASKYIQLELNDLMINHVKEFTAYQKKLLNLIEISELENFL
;
A
#
# COMPACT_ATOMS: atom_id res chain seq x y z
N MET A 1 -12.53 2.03 -22.59
CA MET A 1 -13.83 2.48 -22.08
C MET A 1 -13.72 2.46 -20.57
N SER A 2 -14.12 3.53 -19.90
CA SER A 2 -14.04 3.59 -18.43
C SER A 2 -15.00 2.53 -17.86
N PHE A 3 -14.61 1.84 -16.78
CA PHE A 3 -15.52 0.91 -16.08
C PHE A 3 -16.86 1.55 -15.73
N PHE A 4 -16.83 2.86 -15.51
CA PHE A 4 -17.98 3.69 -15.21
C PHE A 4 -18.98 3.78 -16.36
N GLU A 5 -18.56 4.13 -17.59
CA GLU A 5 -19.48 4.33 -18.72
C GLU A 5 -20.21 3.01 -19.05
N ASP A 6 -19.45 1.92 -19.14
CA ASP A 6 -19.97 0.60 -19.47
C ASP A 6 -21.00 0.11 -18.45
N GLU A 7 -20.73 0.32 -17.16
CA GLU A 7 -21.64 -0.08 -16.09
C GLU A 7 -22.89 0.83 -16.02
N LEU A 8 -22.73 2.14 -16.23
CA LEU A 8 -23.86 3.07 -16.29
C LEU A 8 -24.79 2.74 -17.47
N ILE A 9 -24.23 2.46 -18.64
CA ILE A 9 -24.99 2.04 -19.83
C ILE A 9 -25.80 0.78 -19.53
N LYS A 10 -25.21 -0.25 -18.90
CA LYS A 10 -25.94 -1.47 -18.54
C LYS A 10 -27.14 -1.17 -17.65
N ARG A 11 -26.95 -0.37 -16.59
CA ARG A 11 -28.02 -0.03 -15.62
C ARG A 11 -29.14 0.77 -16.27
N VAL A 12 -28.79 1.78 -17.05
CA VAL A 12 -29.75 2.58 -17.81
C VAL A 12 -30.54 1.70 -18.79
N SER A 13 -29.88 0.78 -19.47
CA SER A 13 -30.51 -0.12 -20.45
C SER A 13 -31.55 -1.03 -19.80
N VAL A 14 -31.22 -1.60 -18.64
CA VAL A 14 -32.15 -2.42 -17.86
C VAL A 14 -33.33 -1.58 -17.40
N ARG A 15 -33.07 -0.40 -16.82
CA ARG A 15 -34.12 0.49 -16.31
C ARG A 15 -35.10 0.93 -17.40
N PHE A 16 -34.60 1.32 -18.57
CA PHE A 16 -35.47 1.74 -19.68
C PHE A 16 -36.34 0.58 -20.19
N ARG A 17 -35.77 -0.63 -20.24
CA ARG A 17 -36.49 -1.85 -20.63
C ARG A 17 -37.59 -2.20 -19.63
N GLU A 18 -37.31 -2.10 -18.35
CA GLU A 18 -38.26 -2.34 -17.26
C GLU A 18 -39.37 -1.30 -17.22
N LEU A 19 -39.03 -0.01 -17.35
CA LEU A 19 -40.01 1.07 -17.43
C LEU A 19 -40.96 0.91 -18.62
N ARG A 20 -40.43 0.54 -19.79
CA ARG A 20 -41.29 0.22 -20.94
C ARG A 20 -42.20 -0.98 -20.64
N GLY A 21 -41.64 -2.06 -20.10
CA GLY A 21 -42.35 -3.30 -19.86
C GLY A 21 -43.03 -3.82 -21.13
N SER A 22 -44.36 -3.97 -21.10
CA SER A 22 -45.18 -4.39 -22.24
C SER A 22 -45.70 -3.26 -23.12
N ARG A 23 -45.40 -1.98 -22.79
CA ARG A 23 -45.85 -0.83 -23.59
C ARG A 23 -45.25 -0.88 -24.98
N GLN A 24 -46.04 -0.47 -25.97
CA GLN A 24 -45.55 -0.25 -27.33
C GLN A 24 -44.53 0.89 -27.33
N ILE A 25 -43.47 0.76 -28.11
CA ILE A 25 -42.36 1.73 -28.10
C ILE A 25 -42.84 3.11 -28.58
N GLU A 26 -43.78 3.10 -29.53
CA GLU A 26 -44.38 4.27 -30.15
C GLU A 26 -45.22 5.10 -29.17
N THR A 27 -45.67 4.52 -28.05
CA THR A 27 -46.36 5.25 -26.99
C THR A 27 -45.40 5.93 -26.01
N ILE A 28 -44.09 5.65 -26.12
CA ILE A 28 -43.05 6.31 -25.33
C ILE A 28 -42.44 7.47 -26.12
N SER A 29 -42.00 7.25 -27.36
CA SER A 29 -41.51 8.35 -28.19
C SER A 29 -41.71 8.03 -29.66
N TYR A 30 -42.50 8.87 -30.33
CA TYR A 30 -42.85 8.66 -31.73
C TYR A 30 -41.62 8.83 -32.63
N GLY A 31 -41.41 7.89 -33.56
CA GLY A 31 -40.28 7.92 -34.49
C GLY A 31 -38.91 7.51 -33.90
N GLN A 32 -38.82 7.21 -32.59
CA GLN A 32 -37.55 6.86 -31.93
C GLN A 32 -37.40 5.36 -31.64
N LYS A 33 -38.14 4.51 -32.36
CA LYS A 33 -38.20 3.06 -32.12
C LYS A 33 -36.84 2.36 -32.16
N SER A 34 -36.02 2.68 -33.16
CA SER A 34 -34.68 2.12 -33.32
C SER A 34 -33.75 2.53 -32.17
N THR A 35 -33.81 3.79 -31.75
CA THR A 35 -33.03 4.35 -30.65
C THR A 35 -33.39 3.69 -29.31
N ILE A 36 -34.69 3.53 -29.02
CA ILE A 36 -35.15 2.87 -27.79
C ILE A 36 -34.68 1.41 -27.75
N LYS A 37 -34.85 0.65 -28.84
CA LYS A 37 -34.35 -0.73 -28.92
C LYS A 37 -32.84 -0.81 -28.72
N ARG A 38 -32.09 0.15 -29.26
CA ARG A 38 -30.63 0.22 -29.09
C ARG A 38 -30.27 0.42 -27.60
N ILE A 39 -30.88 1.41 -26.95
CA ILE A 39 -30.67 1.69 -25.52
C ILE A 39 -31.03 0.48 -24.67
N GLU A 40 -32.20 -0.12 -24.85
CA GLU A 40 -32.62 -1.29 -24.05
C GLU A 40 -31.68 -2.50 -24.20
N SER A 41 -30.94 -2.58 -25.31
CA SER A 41 -29.94 -3.62 -25.56
C SER A 41 -28.53 -3.28 -25.06
N GLY A 42 -28.30 -2.11 -24.47
CA GLY A 42 -26.98 -1.68 -24.01
C GLY A 42 -25.96 -1.41 -25.11
N LYS A 43 -26.43 -1.24 -26.37
CA LYS A 43 -25.53 -0.97 -27.49
C LYS A 43 -25.11 0.51 -27.49
N ASN A 44 -23.85 0.75 -27.11
CA ASN A 44 -23.26 2.10 -27.20
C ASN A 44 -23.12 2.53 -28.68
N VAL A 45 -23.06 3.84 -28.91
CA VAL A 45 -22.90 4.44 -30.23
C VAL A 45 -21.44 4.82 -30.45
N LYS A 46 -20.92 4.57 -31.65
CA LYS A 46 -19.56 5.00 -32.04
C LYS A 46 -19.46 6.53 -32.19
N SER A 47 -20.59 7.19 -32.39
CA SER A 47 -20.70 8.65 -32.50
C SER A 47 -22.10 9.11 -32.08
N GLY A 48 -22.18 10.29 -31.46
CA GLY A 48 -23.43 10.86 -30.98
C GLY A 48 -23.71 10.55 -29.50
N ASN A 49 -24.94 10.81 -29.08
CA ASN A 49 -25.35 10.70 -27.68
C ASN A 49 -25.99 9.32 -27.41
N PHE A 50 -25.56 8.61 -26.36
CA PHE A 50 -26.12 7.30 -26.01
C PHE A 50 -27.63 7.39 -25.78
N ILE A 51 -28.10 8.43 -25.08
CA ILE A 51 -29.51 8.78 -24.94
C ILE A 51 -29.72 10.22 -25.42
N PRO A 52 -30.49 10.45 -26.50
CA PRO A 52 -30.86 11.81 -26.90
C PRO A 52 -31.67 12.54 -25.83
N ASP A 53 -31.40 13.82 -25.62
CA ASP A 53 -32.13 14.66 -24.65
C ASP A 53 -33.65 14.64 -24.87
N SER A 54 -34.12 14.70 -26.12
CA SER A 54 -35.55 14.62 -26.44
C SER A 54 -36.19 13.30 -25.99
N LEU A 55 -35.45 12.19 -26.07
CA LEU A 55 -35.93 10.89 -25.63
C LEU A 55 -36.00 10.85 -24.10
N LEU A 56 -35.01 11.42 -23.43
CA LEU A 56 -34.97 11.51 -21.98
C LEU A 56 -36.13 12.36 -21.45
N GLU A 57 -36.48 13.45 -22.13
CA GLU A 57 -37.66 14.28 -21.85
C GLU A 57 -38.97 13.49 -22.02
N ASP A 58 -39.12 12.75 -23.11
CA ASP A 58 -40.30 11.92 -23.35
C ASP A 58 -40.49 10.87 -22.25
N TYR A 59 -39.42 10.17 -21.87
CA TYR A 59 -39.46 9.22 -20.74
C TYR A 59 -39.81 9.93 -19.42
N SER A 60 -39.21 11.09 -19.16
CA SER A 60 -39.45 11.87 -17.94
C SER A 60 -40.94 12.22 -17.82
N ARG A 61 -41.53 12.74 -18.89
CA ARG A 61 -42.94 13.12 -18.96
C ARG A 61 -43.89 11.93 -18.84
N ILE A 62 -43.64 10.84 -19.56
CA ILE A 62 -44.57 9.69 -19.65
C ILE A 62 -44.59 8.85 -18.37
N PHE A 63 -43.43 8.71 -17.72
CA PHE A 63 -43.32 7.94 -16.50
C PHE A 63 -43.39 8.80 -15.24
N ASN A 64 -43.41 10.13 -15.38
CA ASN A 64 -43.36 11.09 -14.28
C ASN A 64 -42.14 10.84 -13.36
N ILE A 65 -40.97 10.65 -13.98
CA ILE A 65 -39.69 10.37 -13.30
C ILE A 65 -38.68 11.43 -13.73
N LYS A 66 -38.04 12.10 -12.78
CA LYS A 66 -36.99 13.09 -13.08
C LYS A 66 -35.87 12.48 -13.93
N LYS A 67 -35.34 13.27 -14.88
CA LYS A 67 -34.21 12.88 -15.77
C LYS A 67 -33.02 12.26 -15.01
N VAL A 68 -32.61 12.88 -13.89
CA VAL A 68 -31.55 12.37 -13.00
C VAL A 68 -31.82 10.92 -12.59
N ARG A 69 -33.05 10.61 -12.17
CA ARG A 69 -33.44 9.28 -11.69
C ARG A 69 -33.57 8.27 -12.84
N LEU A 70 -33.85 8.72 -14.06
CA LEU A 70 -33.80 7.85 -15.25
C LEU A 70 -32.37 7.42 -15.57
N ILE A 71 -31.38 8.31 -15.41
CA ILE A 71 -29.97 8.02 -15.69
C ILE A 71 -29.31 7.27 -14.52
N PHE A 72 -29.33 7.86 -13.32
CA PHE A 72 -28.56 7.37 -12.17
C PHE A 72 -29.36 6.48 -11.21
N GLY A 73 -30.69 6.52 -11.26
CA GLY A 73 -31.55 5.74 -10.36
C GLY A 73 -31.80 6.43 -9.02
N THR A 74 -32.16 5.62 -8.02
CA THR A 74 -32.31 6.00 -6.61
C THR A 74 -30.96 6.15 -5.91
N ASP A 75 -30.96 6.69 -4.70
CA ASP A 75 -29.74 6.83 -3.89
C ASP A 75 -29.04 5.48 -3.65
N SER A 76 -29.81 4.41 -3.39
CA SER A 76 -29.26 3.06 -3.22
C SER A 76 -28.66 2.50 -4.52
N GLU A 77 -29.27 2.79 -5.68
CA GLU A 77 -28.72 2.40 -6.97
C GLU A 77 -27.41 3.14 -7.28
N ILE A 78 -27.30 4.41 -6.89
CA ILE A 78 -26.07 5.22 -7.02
C ILE A 78 -24.98 4.65 -6.12
N GLU A 79 -25.29 4.35 -4.86
CA GLU A 79 -24.34 3.74 -3.92
C GLU A 79 -23.77 2.43 -4.48
N ASN A 80 -24.66 1.52 -4.90
CA ASN A 80 -24.25 0.24 -5.46
C ASN A 80 -23.50 0.38 -6.79
N PHE A 81 -23.86 1.37 -7.62
CA PHE A 81 -23.13 1.65 -8.86
C PHE A 81 -21.70 2.08 -8.58
N LEU A 82 -21.50 2.97 -7.62
CA LEU A 82 -20.17 3.45 -7.25
C LEU A 82 -19.36 2.34 -6.56
N GLU A 83 -19.99 1.52 -5.72
CA GLU A 83 -19.34 0.36 -5.09
C GLU A 83 -18.75 -0.59 -6.14
N VAL A 84 -19.56 -1.03 -7.12
CA VAL A 84 -19.12 -1.90 -8.21
C VAL A 84 -18.02 -1.22 -9.05
N THR A 85 -18.17 0.07 -9.32
CA THR A 85 -17.18 0.82 -10.12
C THR A 85 -15.82 0.90 -9.42
N PHE A 86 -15.81 1.18 -8.11
CA PHE A 86 -14.58 1.27 -7.33
C PHE A 86 -13.96 -0.09 -7.01
N ASP A 87 -14.78 -1.13 -6.84
CA ASP A 87 -14.29 -2.50 -6.76
C ASP A 87 -13.60 -2.89 -8.09
N ASN A 88 -14.15 -2.52 -9.24
CA ASN A 88 -13.45 -2.75 -10.53
C ASN A 88 -12.08 -2.06 -10.59
N TYR A 89 -11.94 -0.81 -10.12
CA TYR A 89 -10.62 -0.17 -10.03
C TYR A 89 -9.69 -0.90 -9.07
N PHE A 90 -10.22 -1.37 -7.94
CA PHE A 90 -9.45 -2.16 -6.99
C PHE A 90 -8.96 -3.48 -7.60
N GLN A 91 -9.83 -4.22 -8.29
CA GLN A 91 -9.47 -5.46 -8.99
C GLN A 91 -8.47 -5.21 -10.14
N GLU A 92 -8.58 -4.08 -10.83
CA GLU A 92 -7.62 -3.69 -11.86
C GLU A 92 -6.23 -3.48 -11.27
N ILE A 93 -6.13 -2.80 -10.12
CA ILE A 93 -4.86 -2.64 -9.40
C ILE A 93 -4.24 -4.01 -9.08
N LEU A 94 -5.05 -4.92 -8.54
CA LEU A 94 -4.61 -6.29 -8.21
C LEU A 94 -4.13 -7.06 -9.44
N SER A 95 -4.77 -6.87 -10.59
CA SER A 95 -4.51 -7.61 -11.82
C SER A 95 -3.33 -7.07 -12.62
N ASN A 96 -3.26 -5.75 -12.81
CA ASN A 96 -2.36 -5.13 -13.77
C ASN A 96 -1.00 -4.75 -13.19
N LYS A 97 -0.85 -4.72 -11.85
CA LYS A 97 0.39 -4.44 -11.10
C LYS A 97 1.13 -3.12 -11.44
N LYS A 98 0.66 -2.38 -12.44
CA LYS A 98 1.12 -1.08 -12.89
C LYS A 98 -0.05 -0.43 -13.60
N ILE A 99 -0.58 0.65 -13.04
CA ILE A 99 -1.61 1.43 -13.74
C ILE A 99 -0.88 2.48 -14.57
N ILE A 100 -1.03 2.39 -15.90
CA ILE A 100 -0.55 3.41 -16.84
C ILE A 100 -1.81 3.96 -17.48
N ASP A 101 -2.24 5.19 -17.15
CA ASP A 101 -3.20 5.95 -17.98
C ASP A 101 -3.52 7.37 -17.46
N GLU A 102 -4.38 8.08 -18.20
CA GLU A 102 -4.98 9.43 -17.96
C GLU A 102 -5.56 9.67 -16.54
N LEU A 103 -5.65 8.63 -15.71
CA LEU A 103 -6.11 8.67 -14.32
C LEU A 103 -4.96 8.62 -13.30
N ASP A 104 -3.73 8.95 -13.68
CA ASP A 104 -2.53 8.82 -12.82
C ASP A 104 -2.70 9.47 -11.43
N ASN A 105 -3.30 10.66 -11.36
CA ASN A 105 -3.56 11.33 -10.08
C ASN A 105 -4.53 10.54 -9.20
N PHE A 106 -5.66 10.12 -9.77
CA PHE A 106 -6.63 9.27 -9.08
C PHE A 106 -5.97 7.97 -8.61
N ASN A 107 -5.31 7.25 -9.51
CA ASN A 107 -4.68 5.97 -9.23
C ASN A 107 -3.66 6.07 -8.08
N LYS A 108 -2.78 7.08 -8.12
CA LYS A 108 -1.81 7.32 -7.07
C LYS A 108 -2.48 7.57 -5.71
N SER A 109 -3.47 8.47 -5.68
CA SER A 109 -4.18 8.80 -4.44
C SER A 109 -4.99 7.63 -3.88
N PHE A 110 -5.56 6.79 -4.76
CA PHE A 110 -6.33 5.63 -4.39
C PHE A 110 -5.42 4.51 -3.86
N ILE A 111 -4.26 4.30 -4.49
CA ILE A 111 -3.21 3.41 -3.96
C ILE A 111 -2.71 3.90 -2.60
N ASP A 112 -2.46 5.20 -2.44
CA ASP A 112 -2.03 5.76 -1.15
C ASP A 112 -3.08 5.55 -0.06
N TYR A 113 -4.37 5.65 -0.40
CA TYR A 113 -5.47 5.28 0.48
C TYR A 113 -5.47 3.77 0.83
N LEU A 114 -5.32 2.90 -0.17
CA LEU A 114 -5.29 1.45 0.04
C LEU A 114 -4.06 0.98 0.83
N CYS A 115 -2.92 1.69 0.75
CA CYS A 115 -1.73 1.42 1.55
C CYS A 115 -1.90 1.72 3.05
N ILE A 116 -3.05 2.24 3.49
CA ILE A 116 -3.43 2.27 4.91
C ILE A 116 -3.75 0.85 5.42
N PHE A 117 -4.10 -0.07 4.53
CA PHE A 117 -4.33 -1.46 4.88
C PHE A 117 -3.00 -2.22 4.76
N THR A 118 -2.49 -2.72 5.88
CA THR A 118 -1.17 -3.36 5.98
C THR A 118 -1.00 -4.50 4.99
N GLU A 119 -2.08 -5.25 4.74
CA GLU A 119 -2.06 -6.38 3.81
C GLU A 119 -1.82 -5.91 2.37
N PHE A 120 -2.55 -4.87 1.93
CA PHE A 120 -2.36 -4.27 0.62
C PHE A 120 -1.00 -3.59 0.51
N SER A 121 -0.60 -2.82 1.52
CA SER A 121 0.72 -2.16 1.55
C SER A 121 1.87 -3.16 1.43
N THR A 122 1.80 -4.28 2.13
CA THR A 122 2.84 -5.32 2.10
C THR A 122 2.88 -5.98 0.73
N TRP A 123 1.72 -6.33 0.19
CA TRP A 123 1.61 -6.89 -1.16
C TRP A 123 2.17 -5.92 -2.22
N TYR A 124 1.71 -4.67 -2.21
CA TYR A 124 2.04 -3.67 -3.21
C TYR A 124 3.53 -3.32 -3.24
N ASN A 125 4.16 -3.19 -2.07
CA ASN A 125 5.55 -2.75 -1.98
C ASN A 125 6.58 -3.89 -2.00
N LEU A 126 6.23 -5.11 -1.55
CA LEU A 126 7.21 -6.19 -1.39
C LEU A 126 6.94 -7.43 -2.25
N ASN A 127 5.68 -7.86 -2.36
CA ASN A 127 5.35 -9.20 -2.84
C ASN A 127 4.20 -9.18 -3.85
N MET A 128 4.29 -8.33 -4.87
CA MET A 128 3.28 -8.22 -5.93
C MET A 128 3.03 -9.56 -6.64
N ASP A 129 3.96 -10.51 -6.59
CA ASP A 129 3.83 -11.84 -7.20
C ASP A 129 2.88 -12.81 -6.47
N GLN A 130 2.46 -12.47 -5.25
CA GLN A 130 1.46 -13.22 -4.51
C GLN A 130 0.06 -12.62 -4.67
N GLU A 131 -0.96 -13.39 -4.30
CA GLU A 131 -2.34 -12.92 -4.25
C GLU A 131 -2.56 -12.04 -3.00
N CYS A 132 -3.18 -10.87 -3.19
CA CYS A 132 -3.65 -10.03 -2.08
C CYS A 132 -5.04 -10.53 -1.64
N SER A 133 -5.23 -10.84 -0.35
CA SER A 133 -6.53 -11.28 0.17
C SER A 133 -7.37 -10.14 0.77
N LEU A 134 -6.94 -8.87 0.60
CA LEU A 134 -7.74 -7.72 1.02
C LEU A 134 -9.02 -7.64 0.19
N SER A 135 -10.16 -7.65 0.88
CA SER A 135 -11.45 -7.34 0.28
C SER A 135 -11.69 -5.83 0.26
N PHE A 136 -12.34 -5.33 -0.81
CA PHE A 136 -12.70 -3.92 -0.93
C PHE A 136 -13.85 -3.49 0.01
N ILE A 137 -14.46 -4.41 0.77
CA ILE A 137 -15.58 -4.11 1.68
C ILE A 137 -15.21 -3.01 2.69
N ILE A 138 -14.17 -3.21 3.50
CA ILE A 138 -13.79 -2.22 4.52
C ILE A 138 -13.33 -0.90 3.89
N PRO A 139 -12.43 -0.91 2.88
CA PRO A 139 -12.07 0.30 2.15
C PRO A 139 -13.28 1.06 1.58
N TRP A 140 -14.29 0.36 1.07
CA TRP A 140 -15.50 0.98 0.54
C TRP A 140 -16.31 1.65 1.65
N TYR A 141 -16.66 0.92 2.72
CA TYR A 141 -17.56 1.42 3.75
C TYR A 141 -17.01 2.65 4.50
N LEU A 142 -15.68 2.77 4.62
CA LEU A 142 -15.05 3.97 5.18
C LEU A 142 -15.35 5.23 4.37
N ILE A 143 -15.25 5.16 3.04
CA ILE A 143 -15.37 6.34 2.17
C ILE A 143 -16.77 6.51 1.57
N LYS A 144 -17.59 5.46 1.59
CA LYS A 144 -18.90 5.35 0.92
C LYS A 144 -19.72 6.63 1.03
N ARG A 145 -20.02 7.08 2.25
CA ARG A 145 -20.88 8.25 2.49
C ARG A 145 -20.33 9.53 1.85
N LYS A 146 -19.05 9.83 2.09
CA LYS A 146 -18.39 11.02 1.54
C LYS A 146 -18.29 10.96 0.02
N LEU A 147 -17.93 9.80 -0.52
CA LEU A 147 -17.74 9.57 -1.94
C LEU A 147 -19.06 9.70 -2.70
N VAL A 148 -20.14 9.08 -2.21
CA VAL A 148 -21.49 9.15 -2.80
C VAL A 148 -22.01 10.58 -2.78
N ASN A 149 -21.86 11.29 -1.65
CA ASN A 149 -22.25 12.69 -1.55
C ASN A 149 -21.44 13.58 -2.51
N SER A 150 -20.14 13.35 -2.62
CA SER A 150 -19.27 14.06 -3.56
C SER A 150 -19.70 13.81 -5.00
N PHE A 151 -19.97 12.57 -5.38
CA PHE A 151 -20.45 12.21 -6.72
C PHE A 151 -21.77 12.93 -7.07
N LYS A 152 -22.76 12.90 -6.16
CA LYS A 152 -24.03 13.61 -6.36
C LYS A 152 -23.81 15.11 -6.57
N ASN A 153 -22.97 15.72 -5.74
CA ASN A 153 -22.76 17.17 -5.75
C ASN A 153 -21.86 17.67 -6.89
N ARG A 154 -20.88 16.87 -7.32
CA ARG A 154 -19.84 17.28 -8.27
C ARG A 154 -20.04 16.71 -9.66
N VAL A 155 -20.68 15.56 -9.80
CA VAL A 155 -20.94 14.93 -11.10
C VAL A 155 -22.40 15.13 -11.48
N ILE A 156 -23.34 14.58 -10.70
CA ILE A 156 -24.77 14.60 -11.05
C ILE A 156 -25.30 16.03 -11.15
N ASN A 157 -25.08 16.85 -10.11
CA ASN A 157 -25.54 18.24 -10.14
C ASN A 157 -24.90 19.02 -11.29
N ASN A 158 -23.67 18.69 -11.70
CA ASN A 158 -23.03 19.37 -12.82
C ASN A 158 -23.65 19.04 -14.17
N ILE A 159 -24.08 17.79 -14.35
CA ILE A 159 -24.76 17.31 -15.57
C ILE A 159 -26.17 17.90 -15.68
N PHE A 160 -26.82 18.19 -14.55
CA PHE A 160 -28.22 18.63 -14.49
C PHE A 160 -28.39 20.02 -13.82
N LYS A 161 -27.42 20.93 -13.95
CA LYS A 161 -27.44 22.25 -13.28
C LYS A 161 -28.66 23.08 -13.66
N ASP A 162 -28.96 23.14 -14.95
CA ASP A 162 -30.06 23.92 -15.51
C ASP A 162 -31.09 22.98 -16.11
N GLU A 163 -32.34 23.03 -15.63
CA GLU A 163 -33.42 22.15 -16.13
C GLU A 163 -33.66 22.31 -17.64
N ASP A 164 -33.33 23.49 -18.18
CA ASP A 164 -33.46 23.83 -19.60
C ASP A 164 -32.21 23.48 -20.44
N SER A 165 -31.11 23.07 -19.80
CA SER A 165 -29.91 22.67 -20.53
C SER A 165 -30.09 21.34 -21.24
N LYS A 166 -29.57 21.25 -22.46
CA LYS A 166 -29.65 20.04 -23.27
C LYS A 166 -28.75 18.96 -22.69
N PHE A 167 -29.33 17.83 -22.28
CA PHE A 167 -28.56 16.70 -21.74
C PHE A 167 -27.66 16.04 -22.81
N LEU A 168 -26.39 15.83 -22.45
CA LEU A 168 -25.41 15.11 -23.26
C LEU A 168 -24.76 13.99 -22.43
N PHE A 169 -25.07 12.72 -22.73
CA PHE A 169 -24.56 11.56 -21.99
C PHE A 169 -23.03 11.47 -22.02
N LYS A 170 -22.40 11.92 -23.11
CA LYS A 170 -20.93 11.96 -23.23
C LYS A 170 -20.26 12.89 -22.20
N GLU A 171 -20.98 13.89 -21.67
CA GLU A 171 -20.42 14.80 -20.66
C GLU A 171 -20.29 14.11 -19.30
N ILE A 172 -20.99 12.99 -19.09
CA ILE A 172 -20.90 12.23 -17.84
C ILE A 172 -19.47 11.73 -17.65
N ASP A 173 -18.85 11.15 -18.67
CA ASP A 173 -17.47 10.65 -18.57
C ASP A 173 -16.46 11.78 -18.32
N GLU A 174 -16.66 12.93 -18.96
CA GLU A 174 -15.80 14.09 -18.73
C GLU A 174 -15.92 14.59 -17.29
N GLN A 175 -17.15 14.77 -16.79
CA GLN A 175 -17.39 15.20 -15.41
C GLN A 175 -16.89 14.16 -14.39
N TYR A 176 -17.06 12.87 -14.69
CA TYR A 176 -16.60 11.78 -13.85
C TYR A 176 -15.06 11.73 -13.80
N THR A 177 -14.39 11.81 -14.95
CA THR A 177 -12.93 11.84 -15.03
C THR A 177 -12.34 13.03 -14.29
N GLN A 178 -12.94 14.22 -14.45
CA GLN A 178 -12.55 15.40 -13.68
C GLN A 178 -12.76 15.20 -12.18
N TRP A 179 -13.89 14.61 -11.78
CA TRP A 179 -14.17 14.31 -10.38
C TRP A 179 -13.13 13.35 -9.78
N LEU A 180 -12.74 12.28 -10.48
CA LEU A 180 -11.70 11.35 -10.03
C LEU A 180 -10.35 12.06 -9.86
N ASN A 181 -9.87 12.73 -10.91
CA ASN A 181 -8.50 13.28 -10.96
C ASN A 181 -8.31 14.56 -10.16
N TYR A 182 -9.37 15.31 -9.88
CA TYR A 182 -9.27 16.58 -9.16
C TYR A 182 -9.91 16.53 -7.79
N GLU A 183 -11.19 16.18 -7.69
CA GLU A 183 -11.89 16.19 -6.40
C GLU A 183 -11.45 15.02 -5.52
N LEU A 184 -11.48 13.78 -6.04
CA LEU A 184 -11.12 12.64 -5.22
C LEU A 184 -9.63 12.62 -4.91
N ALA A 185 -8.79 12.80 -5.93
CA ALA A 185 -7.35 12.68 -5.79
C ALA A 185 -6.73 13.76 -4.89
N ASN A 186 -7.20 15.00 -4.99
CA ASN A 186 -6.57 16.12 -4.29
C ASN A 186 -7.33 16.57 -3.02
N VAL A 187 -8.59 16.15 -2.85
CA VAL A 187 -9.41 16.56 -1.70
C VAL A 187 -9.86 15.36 -0.89
N LEU A 188 -10.68 14.47 -1.46
CA LEU A 188 -11.32 13.41 -0.68
C LEU A 188 -10.29 12.44 -0.08
N PHE A 189 -9.42 11.83 -0.89
CA PHE A 189 -8.47 10.85 -0.36
C PHE A 189 -7.48 11.48 0.62
N PRO A 190 -6.86 12.65 0.35
CA PRO A 190 -5.99 13.31 1.33
C PRO A 190 -6.67 13.60 2.67
N GLU A 191 -7.92 14.08 2.66
CA GLU A 191 -8.69 14.31 3.90
C GLU A 191 -8.95 13.01 4.67
N VAL A 192 -9.39 11.96 3.96
CA VAL A 192 -9.65 10.63 4.53
C VAL A 192 -8.37 10.07 5.15
N ILE A 193 -7.27 10.11 4.41
CA ILE A 193 -5.95 9.63 4.85
C ILE A 193 -5.52 10.37 6.12
N ASN A 194 -5.65 11.70 6.15
CA ASN A 194 -5.26 12.49 7.31
C ASN A 194 -6.08 12.15 8.56
N LYS A 195 -7.38 11.92 8.41
CA LYS A 195 -8.24 11.49 9.53
C LYS A 195 -7.89 10.08 10.02
N LEU A 196 -7.62 9.16 9.10
CA LEU A 196 -7.21 7.79 9.44
C LEU A 196 -5.83 7.75 10.14
N LYS A 197 -4.92 8.69 9.86
CA LYS A 197 -3.63 8.80 10.56
C LYS A 197 -3.75 9.05 12.05
N GLU A 198 -4.87 9.58 12.52
CA GLU A 198 -5.08 9.89 13.93
C GLU A 198 -5.54 8.67 14.73
N GLU A 199 -6.09 7.66 14.05
CA GLU A 199 -6.67 6.44 14.64
C GLU A 199 -5.61 5.31 14.77
N THR A 200 -5.69 4.54 15.85
CA THR A 200 -4.66 3.54 16.23
C THR A 200 -4.60 2.32 15.32
N ILE A 201 -5.74 1.74 14.93
CA ILE A 201 -5.81 0.59 14.00
C ILE A 201 -5.18 0.99 12.66
N PHE A 202 -5.49 2.17 12.15
CA PHE A 202 -4.97 2.64 10.86
C PHE A 202 -3.52 3.16 10.93
N LYS A 203 -3.04 3.67 12.09
CA LYS A 203 -1.61 3.96 12.34
C LYS A 203 -0.68 2.79 12.04
N ILE A 204 -1.13 1.55 12.31
CA ILE A 204 -0.37 0.34 11.98
C ILE A 204 -0.10 0.28 10.47
N GLY A 205 -1.10 0.60 9.66
CA GLY A 205 -1.00 0.73 8.21
C GLY A 205 0.09 1.69 7.76
N PHE A 206 0.07 2.92 8.29
CA PHE A 206 1.06 3.94 7.95
C PHE A 206 2.48 3.53 8.34
N MET A 207 2.64 2.91 9.50
CA MET A 207 3.94 2.38 9.94
C MET A 207 4.42 1.30 8.97
N ILE A 208 3.58 0.33 8.62
CA ILE A 208 3.97 -0.74 7.69
C ILE A 208 4.29 -0.19 6.30
N ASN A 209 3.49 0.74 5.77
CA ASN A 209 3.76 1.37 4.49
C ASN A 209 5.13 2.07 4.49
N PHE A 210 5.46 2.81 5.55
CA PHE A 210 6.79 3.40 5.72
C PHE A 210 7.91 2.35 5.78
N LEU A 211 7.75 1.29 6.58
CA LEU A 211 8.74 0.20 6.66
C LEU A 211 8.98 -0.45 5.29
N THR A 212 7.92 -0.73 4.56
CA THR A 212 8.00 -1.42 3.26
C THR A 212 8.51 -0.53 2.11
N LYS A 213 8.33 0.80 2.18
CA LYS A 213 8.77 1.74 1.14
C LYS A 213 10.18 2.29 1.39
N GLU A 214 10.49 2.63 2.63
CA GLU A 214 11.66 3.45 2.97
C GLU A 214 12.74 2.68 3.73
N ILE A 215 12.40 1.55 4.35
CA ILE A 215 13.33 0.81 5.23
C ILE A 215 13.77 -0.52 4.63
N ILE A 216 12.86 -1.31 4.06
CA ILE A 216 13.18 -2.63 3.50
C ILE A 216 13.73 -2.46 2.08
N GLU A 217 14.94 -2.99 1.84
CA GLU A 217 15.58 -2.98 0.51
C GLU A 217 15.58 -4.40 -0.10
N PRO A 218 14.69 -4.73 -1.03
CA PRO A 218 14.55 -6.10 -1.55
C PRO A 218 15.73 -6.56 -2.42
N GLU A 219 16.43 -5.65 -3.09
CA GLU A 219 17.52 -5.95 -4.03
C GLU A 219 18.90 -5.53 -3.48
N ILE A 220 19.43 -6.30 -2.51
CA ILE A 220 20.81 -6.10 -2.03
C ILE A 220 21.74 -7.06 -2.79
N PRO A 221 22.73 -6.57 -3.57
CA PRO A 221 23.60 -7.42 -4.37
C PRO A 221 24.34 -8.45 -3.51
N ILE A 222 24.39 -9.71 -3.97
CA ILE A 222 25.18 -10.79 -3.36
C ILE A 222 26.64 -10.37 -3.39
N LEU A 223 27.28 -10.36 -2.21
CA LEU A 223 28.68 -10.00 -2.07
C LEU A 223 29.51 -11.28 -2.16
N GLU A 224 30.19 -11.51 -3.30
CA GLU A 224 31.16 -12.61 -3.42
C GLU A 224 32.53 -12.16 -2.86
N ASN A 225 33.08 -12.93 -1.92
CA ASN A 225 34.28 -12.66 -1.10
C ASN A 225 34.15 -11.58 -0.01
N ASP A 226 33.99 -12.06 1.23
CA ASP A 226 33.03 -11.46 2.15
C ASP A 226 33.56 -11.21 3.56
N SER A 227 34.76 -10.61 3.64
CA SER A 227 35.32 -10.16 4.92
C SER A 227 35.25 -8.65 5.11
N ILE A 228 34.90 -8.26 6.34
CA ILE A 228 34.91 -6.90 6.86
C ILE A 228 36.09 -6.77 7.82
N PRO A 229 37.00 -5.80 7.61
CA PRO A 229 38.10 -5.57 8.53
C PRO A 229 37.59 -4.93 9.82
N LEU A 230 37.81 -5.60 10.95
CA LEU A 230 37.62 -5.06 12.29
C LEU A 230 38.99 -4.71 12.89
N LYS A 231 39.23 -3.43 13.17
CA LYS A 231 40.42 -2.95 13.87
C LYS A 231 40.10 -2.79 15.35
N TYR A 232 40.84 -3.43 16.24
CA TYR A 232 40.60 -3.34 17.69
C TYR A 232 41.91 -3.31 18.48
N LEU A 233 41.84 -2.82 19.71
CA LEU A 233 42.98 -2.81 20.62
C LEU A 233 42.95 -4.05 21.52
N ARG A 234 44.09 -4.74 21.58
CA ARG A 234 44.28 -5.91 22.46
C ARG A 234 45.42 -5.66 23.44
N LEU A 235 45.23 -6.10 24.68
CA LEU A 235 46.31 -6.13 25.67
C LEU A 235 47.36 -7.15 25.24
N LYS A 236 48.59 -6.67 25.04
CA LYS A 236 49.75 -7.51 24.73
C LYS A 236 50.05 -8.44 25.90
N LYS A 237 50.07 -9.75 25.65
CA LYS A 237 50.55 -10.73 26.63
C LYS A 237 52.08 -10.79 26.54
N ASN A 238 52.80 -10.29 27.55
CA ASN A 238 54.25 -10.46 27.62
C ASN A 238 54.59 -11.94 27.90
N SER A 239 55.04 -12.65 26.87
CA SER A 239 55.49 -14.05 26.93
C SER A 239 56.74 -14.24 27.80
N ASP A 240 57.56 -13.20 27.96
CA ASP A 240 58.84 -13.23 28.67
C ASP A 240 58.71 -13.59 30.16
N TYR A 241 57.49 -13.50 30.71
CA TYR A 241 57.18 -13.77 32.12
C TYR A 241 56.39 -15.06 32.32
N ILE A 242 56.19 -15.85 31.26
CA ILE A 242 55.61 -17.20 31.34
C ILE A 242 56.77 -18.20 31.32
N LYS A 243 57.09 -18.78 32.48
CA LYS A 243 58.08 -19.85 32.56
C LYS A 243 57.39 -21.21 32.59
N THR A 244 57.88 -22.15 31.79
CA THR A 244 57.50 -23.55 31.92
C THR A 244 58.28 -24.14 33.10
N VAL A 245 57.58 -24.59 34.13
CA VAL A 245 58.18 -25.16 35.33
C VAL A 245 57.82 -26.63 35.40
N MET A 246 58.82 -27.49 35.66
CA MET A 246 58.59 -28.89 35.98
C MET A 246 57.96 -29.00 37.38
N VAL A 247 56.84 -29.69 37.46
CA VAL A 247 56.16 -30.04 38.70
C VAL A 247 56.15 -31.57 38.78
N LYS A 248 56.90 -32.12 39.74
CA LYS A 248 56.80 -33.53 40.11
C LYS A 248 55.51 -33.74 40.89
N THR A 249 54.70 -34.68 40.44
CA THR A 249 53.52 -35.18 41.15
C THR A 249 53.70 -36.67 41.40
N ASP A 250 52.83 -37.25 42.23
CA ASP A 250 52.85 -38.67 42.61
C ASP A 250 52.70 -39.62 41.41
N ARG A 251 52.35 -39.10 40.23
CA ARG A 251 52.21 -39.82 38.95
C ARG A 251 53.32 -39.55 37.94
N GLY A 252 54.36 -38.79 38.29
CA GLY A 252 55.49 -38.46 37.42
C GLY A 252 55.77 -36.95 37.27
N VAL A 253 56.58 -36.58 36.27
CA VAL A 253 56.92 -35.16 35.99
C VAL A 253 55.91 -34.56 35.03
N SER A 254 55.29 -33.43 35.42
CA SER A 254 54.40 -32.65 34.56
C SER A 254 54.96 -31.23 34.32
N PHE A 255 54.89 -30.72 33.10
CA PHE A 255 55.31 -29.36 32.78
C PHE A 255 54.11 -28.42 32.89
N LYS A 256 54.17 -27.43 33.80
CA LYS A 256 53.12 -26.41 33.95
C LYS A 256 53.68 -25.03 33.64
N ARG A 257 52.94 -24.24 32.87
CA ARG A 257 53.24 -22.82 32.65
C ARG A 257 52.89 -22.05 33.92
N LYS A 258 53.89 -21.49 34.61
CA LYS A 258 53.70 -20.62 35.77
C LYS A 258 54.13 -19.20 35.43
N TYR A 259 53.36 -18.27 35.96
CA TYR A 259 53.62 -16.84 35.87
C TYR A 259 54.79 -16.46 36.79
N SER A 260 55.79 -15.74 36.28
CA SER A 260 56.89 -15.18 37.08
C SER A 260 56.72 -13.67 37.24
N PRO A 261 56.74 -13.11 38.47
CA PRO A 261 56.68 -11.66 38.67
C PRO A 261 57.92 -10.94 38.10
N PRO A 262 57.80 -9.66 37.71
CA PRO A 262 58.95 -8.87 37.29
C PRO A 262 59.94 -8.70 38.46
N LYS A 263 61.25 -8.81 38.18
CA LYS A 263 62.31 -8.74 39.19
C LYS A 263 62.45 -7.35 39.85
N ASN A 264 61.92 -6.31 39.22
CA ASN A 264 61.93 -4.93 39.72
C ASN A 264 60.47 -4.49 39.90
N ASN A 265 60.14 -3.86 41.04
CA ASN A 265 58.82 -3.34 41.43
C ASN A 265 58.21 -2.26 40.49
N GLY A 266 58.54 -2.25 39.20
CA GLY A 266 57.97 -1.36 38.20
C GLY A 266 56.50 -1.68 37.95
N VAL A 267 55.65 -0.66 38.01
CA VAL A 267 54.24 -0.75 37.61
C VAL A 267 54.15 -1.29 36.19
N ARG A 268 53.34 -2.35 35.99
CA ARG A 268 53.10 -2.95 34.66
C ARG A 268 52.67 -1.86 33.68
N LYS A 269 53.46 -1.56 32.65
CA LYS A 269 52.93 -0.89 31.45
C LYS A 269 52.00 -1.89 30.74
N LYS A 270 50.69 -1.71 30.89
CA LYS A 270 49.70 -2.37 30.05
C LYS A 270 49.85 -1.77 28.65
N GLU A 271 50.49 -2.51 27.75
CA GLU A 271 50.64 -2.10 26.36
C GLU A 271 49.43 -2.60 25.56
N LEU A 272 48.71 -1.67 24.92
CA LEU A 272 47.66 -1.98 23.95
C LEU A 272 48.28 -2.04 22.56
N VAL A 273 47.97 -3.10 21.81
CA VAL A 273 48.43 -3.29 20.44
C VAL A 273 47.22 -3.29 19.53
N SER A 274 47.33 -2.60 18.39
CA SER A 274 46.32 -2.65 17.33
C SER A 274 46.39 -4.00 16.62
N GLU A 275 45.28 -4.72 16.59
CA GLU A 275 45.09 -5.93 15.79
C GLU A 275 43.98 -5.68 14.75
N GLN A 276 44.06 -6.40 13.63
CA GLN A 276 43.00 -6.46 12.63
C GLN A 276 42.50 -7.90 12.54
N LYS A 277 41.18 -8.07 12.55
CA LYS A 277 40.51 -9.33 12.27
C LYS A 277 39.54 -9.13 11.13
N ASP A 278 39.58 -10.02 10.15
CA ASP A 278 38.63 -10.05 9.06
C ASP A 278 37.42 -10.88 9.50
N LEU A 279 36.23 -10.25 9.50
CA LEU A 279 34.96 -10.85 9.92
C LEU A 279 34.13 -11.21 8.70
N ASN A 280 33.65 -12.45 8.61
CA ASN A 280 32.57 -12.77 7.68
C ASN A 280 31.23 -12.18 8.18
N ARG A 281 30.18 -12.28 7.36
CA ARG A 281 28.81 -11.84 7.73
C ARG A 281 28.40 -12.29 9.14
N ASN A 282 28.44 -13.59 9.42
CA ASN A 282 27.97 -14.13 10.69
C ASN A 282 28.81 -13.64 11.88
N ASP A 283 30.13 -13.57 11.72
CA ASP A 283 31.03 -13.06 12.75
C ASP A 283 30.80 -11.57 13.03
N PHE A 284 30.51 -10.78 12.00
CA PHE A 284 30.19 -9.37 12.12
C PHE A 284 28.85 -9.13 12.81
N LEU A 285 27.78 -9.82 12.39
CA LEU A 285 26.46 -9.70 13.02
C LEU A 285 26.48 -10.19 14.47
N ASN A 286 27.18 -11.29 14.75
CA ASN A 286 27.38 -11.77 16.13
C ASN A 286 28.18 -10.77 16.98
N TYR A 287 29.14 -10.07 16.37
CA TYR A 287 29.89 -9.01 17.07
C TYR A 287 28.97 -7.85 17.45
N ILE A 288 28.10 -7.38 16.55
CA ILE A 288 27.11 -6.31 16.81
C ILE A 288 26.14 -6.73 17.93
N ARG A 289 25.60 -7.95 17.86
CA ARG A 289 24.64 -8.47 18.85
C ARG A 289 25.24 -8.71 20.22
N SER A 290 26.56 -8.90 20.29
CA SER A 290 27.23 -9.15 21.57
C SER A 290 27.35 -7.85 22.36
N ASP A 291 26.88 -7.86 23.61
CA ASP A 291 26.86 -6.74 24.57
C ASP A 291 28.27 -6.33 25.06
N ARG A 292 29.22 -6.22 24.12
CA ARG A 292 30.64 -5.97 24.39
C ARG A 292 30.92 -4.48 24.42
N GLU A 293 30.40 -3.81 25.43
CA GLU A 293 30.91 -2.49 25.86
C GLU A 293 32.43 -2.50 26.15
N LYS A 294 33.04 -3.70 26.29
CA LYS A 294 34.39 -3.89 26.86
C LYS A 294 35.54 -3.96 25.85
N LEU A 295 35.28 -4.06 24.55
CA LEU A 295 36.35 -4.08 23.53
C LEU A 295 35.94 -3.19 22.36
N GLY A 296 36.29 -1.90 22.48
CA GLY A 296 36.20 -0.95 21.38
C GLY A 296 36.86 -1.50 20.12
N GLY A 297 36.16 -1.35 19.01
CA GLY A 297 36.60 -1.78 17.69
C GLY A 297 36.05 -0.83 16.63
N HIS A 298 36.82 -0.60 15.59
CA HIS A 298 36.48 0.25 14.46
C HIS A 298 36.36 -0.61 13.21
N VAL A 299 35.20 -0.53 12.55
CA VAL A 299 35.00 -1.05 11.21
C VAL A 299 35.16 0.11 10.23
N PRO A 300 36.26 0.13 9.43
CA PRO A 300 36.48 1.17 8.43
C PRO A 300 35.33 1.23 7.43
N GLY A 301 34.85 2.44 7.16
CA GLY A 301 33.81 2.68 6.17
C GLY A 301 32.41 2.23 6.58
N ILE A 302 32.13 1.97 7.86
CA ILE A 302 30.79 1.56 8.33
C ILE A 302 29.69 2.59 8.00
N LEU A 303 30.03 3.88 7.94
CA LEU A 303 29.14 4.97 7.54
C LEU A 303 29.18 5.25 6.03
N THR A 304 30.04 4.55 5.28
CA THR A 304 30.09 4.70 3.83
C THR A 304 28.88 4.00 3.23
N VAL A 305 28.08 4.76 2.48
CA VAL A 305 26.92 4.25 1.73
C VAL A 305 27.39 3.13 0.80
N ASN A 306 26.61 2.04 0.73
CA ASN A 306 26.91 0.85 -0.06
C ASN A 306 28.21 0.11 0.31
N SER A 307 28.77 0.35 1.50
CA SER A 307 29.85 -0.48 2.04
C SER A 307 29.36 -1.90 2.33
N ARG A 308 30.28 -2.85 2.45
CA ARG A 308 29.95 -4.23 2.84
C ARG A 308 29.28 -4.28 4.22
N ALA A 309 29.81 -3.51 5.17
CA ALA A 309 29.26 -3.41 6.51
C ALA A 309 27.84 -2.84 6.50
N SER A 310 27.58 -1.76 5.74
CA SER A 310 26.24 -1.19 5.62
C SER A 310 25.26 -2.16 4.95
N LYS A 311 25.69 -2.90 3.91
CA LYS A 311 24.85 -3.93 3.26
C LYS A 311 24.50 -5.09 4.20
N TYR A 312 25.43 -5.56 5.03
CA TYR A 312 25.11 -6.60 6.02
C TYR A 312 24.19 -6.11 7.12
N ILE A 313 24.36 -4.87 7.59
CA ILE A 313 23.44 -4.24 8.53
C ILE A 313 22.06 -4.11 7.88
N GLN A 314 21.98 -3.70 6.62
CA GLN A 314 20.73 -3.60 5.88
C GLN A 314 20.04 -4.97 5.71
N LEU A 315 20.79 -6.04 5.44
CA LEU A 315 20.23 -7.40 5.40
C LEU A 315 19.65 -7.82 6.75
N GLU A 316 20.36 -7.54 7.85
CA GLU A 316 19.83 -7.81 9.19
C GLU A 316 18.59 -6.95 9.50
N LEU A 317 18.60 -5.68 9.08
CA LEU A 317 17.47 -4.77 9.23
C LEU A 317 16.25 -5.27 8.43
N ASN A 318 16.44 -5.71 7.19
CA ASN A 318 15.40 -6.31 6.37
C ASN A 318 14.78 -7.53 7.08
N ASP A 319 15.60 -8.47 7.57
CA ASP A 319 15.14 -9.67 8.26
C ASP A 319 14.29 -9.31 9.50
N LEU A 320 14.74 -8.33 10.29
CA LEU A 320 14.00 -7.83 11.46
C LEU A 320 12.66 -7.17 11.06
N MET A 321 12.69 -6.28 10.07
CA MET A 321 11.51 -5.52 9.65
C MET A 321 10.47 -6.40 8.97
N ILE A 322 10.88 -7.39 8.17
CA ILE A 322 9.96 -8.35 7.54
C ILE A 322 9.17 -9.13 8.60
N ASN A 323 9.78 -9.50 9.73
CA ASN A 323 9.07 -10.17 10.81
C ASN A 323 8.02 -9.24 11.44
N HIS A 324 8.37 -7.99 11.72
CA HIS A 324 7.39 -7.01 12.23
C HIS A 324 6.26 -6.75 11.23
N VAL A 325 6.56 -6.62 9.93
CA VAL A 325 5.53 -6.47 8.88
C VAL A 325 4.53 -7.61 8.93
N LYS A 326 4.98 -8.87 9.06
CA LYS A 326 4.09 -10.04 9.17
C LYS A 326 3.22 -9.99 10.43
N GLU A 327 3.82 -9.70 11.58
CA GLU A 327 3.12 -9.64 12.87
C GLU A 327 2.04 -8.55 12.87
N PHE A 328 2.39 -7.33 12.46
CA PHE A 328 1.47 -6.20 12.42
C PHE A 328 0.41 -6.34 11.34
N THR A 329 0.73 -6.98 10.21
CA THR A 329 -0.29 -7.28 9.19
C THR A 329 -1.35 -8.24 9.72
N ALA A 330 -0.92 -9.32 10.38
CA ALA A 330 -1.85 -10.24 11.03
C ALA A 330 -2.65 -9.56 12.15
N TYR A 331 -2.04 -8.62 12.87
CA TYR A 331 -2.69 -7.89 13.95
C TYR A 331 -3.73 -6.89 13.44
N GLN A 332 -3.41 -6.04 12.46
CA GLN A 332 -4.38 -5.11 11.88
C GLN A 332 -5.57 -5.87 11.28
N LYS A 333 -5.34 -6.99 10.57
CA LYS A 333 -6.41 -7.83 10.05
C LYS A 333 -7.38 -8.31 11.13
N LYS A 334 -6.86 -8.73 12.29
CA LYS A 334 -7.69 -9.12 13.44
C LYS A 334 -8.51 -7.95 13.96
N LEU A 335 -7.90 -6.77 14.11
CA LEU A 335 -8.60 -5.57 14.60
C LEU A 335 -9.70 -5.13 13.66
N LEU A 336 -9.44 -5.10 12.35
CA LEU A 336 -10.42 -4.77 11.33
C LEU A 336 -11.63 -5.71 11.35
N ASN A 337 -11.43 -6.99 11.62
CA ASN A 337 -12.51 -7.98 11.74
C ASN A 337 -13.38 -7.80 13.00
N LEU A 338 -12.96 -6.95 13.95
CA LEU A 338 -13.76 -6.62 15.14
C LEU A 338 -14.66 -5.39 14.94
N ILE A 339 -14.51 -4.67 13.83
CA ILE A 339 -15.26 -3.44 13.56
C ILE A 339 -16.60 -3.81 12.91
N GLU A 340 -17.70 -3.28 13.44
CA GLU A 340 -18.99 -3.37 12.77
C GLU A 340 -19.04 -2.48 11.52
N ILE A 341 -19.68 -2.96 10.45
CA ILE A 341 -19.79 -2.20 9.19
C ILE A 341 -20.48 -0.83 9.41
N SER A 342 -21.45 -0.78 10.31
CA SER A 342 -22.16 0.45 10.72
C SER A 342 -21.24 1.49 11.36
N GLU A 343 -20.18 1.06 12.07
CA GLU A 343 -19.19 1.97 12.65
C GLU A 343 -18.32 2.59 11.56
N LEU A 344 -17.93 1.81 10.55
CA LEU A 344 -17.14 2.29 9.41
C LEU A 344 -17.86 3.40 8.63
N GLU A 345 -19.16 3.21 8.36
CA GLU A 345 -19.97 4.20 7.62
C GLU A 345 -20.10 5.55 8.35
N ASN A 346 -20.04 5.52 9.68
CA ASN A 346 -20.19 6.71 10.52
C ASN A 346 -18.85 7.34 10.90
N PHE A 347 -17.73 6.67 10.63
CA PHE A 347 -16.41 7.10 11.05
C PHE A 347 -15.97 8.40 10.34
N LEU A 348 -16.13 8.50 9.01
CA LEU A 348 -15.69 9.64 8.19
C LEU A 348 -16.78 10.67 7.96
#